data_AF-A0A0Q9KUZ1-F1
#
_entry.id   AF-A0A0Q9KUZ1-F1
#
_cell.length_a   1.000
_cell.length_b   1.000
_cell.length_c   1.000
_cell.angle_alpha   90.00
_cell.angle_beta   90.00
_cell.angle_gamma   90.00
#
_symmetry.space_group_name_H-M   'P 1'
#
loop_
_entity.id
_entity.type
_entity.pdbx_description
1 polymer ?
#
loop_
_entity_poly.entity_id
_entity_poly.type
_entity_poly.pdbx_seq_one_letter_code
_entity_poly.pdbx_strand_id
1 'polypeptide(L)'
;MNQNPQVIKNPKPASEPQVKGPELNDRDRVNDILATEKYLTDSFNVSAREASHTSLHQDIMTILNETHQCQYELFEMMFRKGHYKLEAEEQTKLDQAFQQFSNYSTQFPYQGTTIQ
;
A
#
# COMPACT_ATOMS: atom_id res chain seq x y z
N MET A 1 -24.65 7.91 -15.13
CA MET A 1 -23.30 7.34 -14.95
C MET A 1 -23.33 6.47 -13.70
N ASN A 2 -23.40 5.15 -13.85
CA ASN A 2 -23.33 4.20 -12.72
C ASN A 2 -21.91 4.21 -12.17
N GLN A 3 -21.70 4.80 -10.99
CA GLN A 3 -20.47 4.56 -10.24
C GLN A 3 -20.54 3.14 -9.66
N ASN A 4 -19.53 2.32 -9.89
CA ASN A 4 -19.39 1.03 -9.20
C ASN A 4 -19.26 1.33 -7.69
N PRO A 5 -20.15 0.82 -6.82
CA PRO A 5 -20.14 1.13 -5.39
C PRO A 5 -18.84 0.75 -4.67
N GLN A 6 -17.98 -0.07 -5.29
CA GLN A 6 -16.71 -0.51 -4.72
C GLN A 6 -15.52 0.44 -5.00
N VAL A 7 -15.67 1.44 -5.88
CA VAL A 7 -14.55 2.32 -6.22
C VAL A 7 -14.53 3.57 -5.34
N ILE A 8 -13.50 3.71 -4.52
CA ILE A 8 -13.27 4.86 -3.66
C ILE A 8 -12.23 5.78 -4.33
N LYS A 9 -12.64 7.00 -4.68
CA LYS A 9 -11.77 8.00 -5.30
C LYS A 9 -12.26 9.43 -5.04
N ASN A 10 -11.35 10.38 -4.99
CA ASN A 10 -11.69 11.81 -4.95
C ASN A 10 -11.87 12.39 -6.35
N PRO A 11 -12.57 13.54 -6.50
CA PRO A 11 -12.68 14.24 -7.77
C PRO A 11 -11.30 14.62 -8.32
N LYS A 12 -11.13 14.50 -9.64
CA LYS A 12 -9.92 14.96 -10.33
C LYS A 12 -9.89 16.49 -10.42
N PRO A 13 -8.70 17.12 -10.46
CA PRO A 13 -8.59 18.56 -10.63
C PRO A 13 -9.05 18.95 -12.04
N ALA A 14 -9.71 20.11 -12.15
CA ALA A 14 -10.18 20.64 -13.43
C ALA A 14 -9.05 20.94 -14.43
N SER A 15 -7.82 21.12 -13.93
CA SER A 15 -6.61 21.31 -14.73
C SER A 15 -6.04 20.01 -15.31
N GLU A 16 -6.49 18.82 -14.89
CA GLU A 16 -6.04 17.55 -15.48
C GLU A 16 -6.62 17.42 -16.90
N PRO A 17 -5.78 17.27 -17.94
CA PRO A 17 -6.24 17.09 -19.31
C PRO A 17 -7.19 15.90 -19.43
N GLN A 18 -8.34 16.10 -20.09
CA GLN A 18 -9.31 15.02 -20.32
C GLN A 18 -8.82 14.00 -21.37
N VAL A 19 -7.95 14.45 -22.28
CA VAL A 19 -7.32 13.63 -23.31
C VAL A 19 -5.83 13.53 -22.99
N LYS A 20 -5.28 12.32 -23.04
CA LYS A 20 -3.84 12.11 -22.85
C LYS A 20 -3.08 12.70 -24.04
N GLY A 21 -2.17 13.62 -23.75
CA GLY A 21 -1.17 14.11 -24.70
C GLY A 21 0.16 13.35 -24.57
N PRO A 22 1.16 13.66 -25.44
CA PRO A 22 2.51 13.13 -25.31
C PRO A 22 3.30 13.72 -24.13
N GLU A 23 2.75 14.76 -23.49
CA GLU A 23 3.38 15.50 -22.41
C GLU A 23 3.24 14.79 -21.06
N LEU A 24 4.30 14.82 -20.25
CA LEU A 24 4.29 14.30 -18.89
C LEU A 24 3.58 15.28 -17.94
N ASN A 25 2.33 15.00 -17.61
CA ASN A 25 1.53 15.80 -16.68
C ASN A 25 1.84 15.46 -15.21
N ASP A 26 1.31 16.26 -14.29
CA ASP A 26 1.54 16.10 -12.85
C ASP A 26 1.15 14.71 -12.34
N ARG A 27 0.04 14.16 -12.82
CA ARG A 27 -0.41 12.82 -12.47
C ARG A 27 0.63 11.78 -12.87
N ASP A 28 1.18 11.87 -14.07
CA ASP A 28 2.18 10.91 -14.54
C ASP A 28 3.48 11.02 -13.71
N ARG A 29 3.91 12.26 -13.39
CA ARG A 29 5.06 12.51 -12.51
C ARG A 29 4.88 11.87 -11.14
N VAL A 30 3.76 12.13 -10.46
CA VAL A 30 3.55 11.58 -9.11
C VAL A 30 3.38 10.06 -9.12
N ASN A 31 2.87 9.46 -10.20
CA ASN A 31 2.84 8.01 -10.35
C ASN A 31 4.25 7.40 -10.51
N ASP A 32 5.12 8.07 -11.26
CA ASP A 32 6.53 7.64 -11.42
C ASP A 32 7.30 7.72 -10.09
N ILE A 33 7.11 8.82 -9.35
CA ILE A 33 7.68 8.97 -8.00
C ILE A 33 7.14 7.87 -7.08
N LEU A 34 5.82 7.62 -7.07
CA LEU A 34 5.21 6.58 -6.24
C LEU A 34 5.76 5.17 -6.56
N ALA A 35 6.05 4.89 -7.83
CA ALA A 35 6.67 3.63 -8.24
C ALA A 35 8.12 3.51 -7.75
N THR A 36 8.87 4.62 -7.82
CA THR A 36 10.25 4.71 -7.34
C THR A 36 10.33 4.50 -5.83
N GLU A 37 9.48 5.17 -5.06
CA GLU A 37 9.39 5.01 -3.60
C GLU A 37 9.07 3.56 -3.21
N LYS A 38 8.14 2.89 -3.90
CA LYS A 38 7.89 1.43 -3.69
C LYS A 38 9.16 0.61 -3.91
N TYR A 39 9.82 0.82 -5.05
CA TYR A 39 11.05 0.12 -5.38
C TYR A 39 12.15 0.33 -4.33
N LEU A 40 12.30 1.56 -3.83
CA LEU A 40 13.25 1.89 -2.76
C LEU A 40 12.90 1.17 -1.47
N THR A 41 11.63 1.22 -1.03
CA THR A 41 11.22 0.53 0.20
C THR A 41 11.44 -0.98 0.13
N ASP A 42 11.17 -1.63 -1.02
CA ASP A 42 11.44 -3.06 -1.20
C ASP A 42 12.94 -3.37 -1.11
N SER A 43 13.76 -2.55 -1.78
CA SER A 43 15.22 -2.71 -1.81
C SER A 43 15.85 -2.48 -0.43
N PHE A 44 15.40 -1.47 0.30
CA PHE A 44 15.87 -1.20 1.67
C PHE A 44 15.40 -2.26 2.66
N ASN A 45 14.21 -2.85 2.49
CA ASN A 45 13.78 -3.99 3.30
C ASN A 45 14.68 -5.22 3.14
N VAL A 46 15.13 -5.52 1.92
CA VAL A 46 16.13 -6.58 1.69
C VAL A 46 17.46 -6.19 2.35
N SER A 47 17.94 -4.98 2.09
CA SER A 47 19.23 -4.49 2.60
C SER A 47 19.27 -4.47 4.14
N ALA A 48 18.19 -4.05 4.80
CA ALA A 48 18.09 -4.01 6.27
C ALA A 48 18.17 -5.41 6.87
N ARG A 49 17.51 -6.40 6.26
CA ARG A 49 17.50 -7.78 6.74
C ARG A 49 18.85 -8.47 6.58
N GLU A 50 19.64 -8.08 5.60
CA GLU A 50 20.91 -8.73 5.24
C GLU A 50 22.15 -7.94 5.70
N ALA A 51 21.98 -6.75 6.29
CA ALA A 51 23.08 -5.94 6.79
C ALA A 51 23.81 -6.64 7.96
N SER A 52 25.09 -6.97 7.75
CA SER A 52 25.92 -7.69 8.72
C SER A 52 26.56 -6.81 9.80
N HIS A 53 26.56 -5.48 9.61
CA HIS A 53 27.15 -4.51 10.54
C HIS A 53 26.06 -3.65 11.19
N THR A 54 26.06 -3.55 12.52
CA THR A 54 24.99 -2.90 13.28
C THR A 54 24.79 -1.42 12.93
N SER A 55 25.86 -0.65 12.73
CA SER A 55 25.70 0.77 12.36
C SER A 55 25.08 0.92 10.97
N LEU A 56 25.48 0.09 10.00
CA LEU A 56 24.93 0.11 8.65
C LEU A 56 23.46 -0.32 8.66
N HIS A 57 23.12 -1.35 9.44
CA HIS A 57 21.73 -1.76 9.65
C HIS A 57 20.90 -0.58 10.18
N GLN A 58 21.41 0.14 11.19
CA GLN A 58 20.72 1.28 11.78
C GLN A 58 20.52 2.42 10.77
N ASP A 59 21.54 2.73 9.96
CA ASP A 59 21.44 3.76 8.91
C ASP A 59 20.39 3.38 7.85
N ILE A 60 20.40 2.13 7.39
CA ILE A 60 19.41 1.61 6.43
C ILE A 60 18.00 1.67 7.04
N MET A 61 17.84 1.27 8.30
CA MET A 61 16.54 1.33 8.98
C MET A 61 16.01 2.77 9.10
N THR A 62 16.88 3.75 9.36
CA THR A 62 16.51 5.17 9.35
C THR A 62 16.00 5.59 7.97
N ILE A 63 16.77 5.32 6.92
CA ILE A 63 16.39 5.68 5.53
C ILE A 63 15.09 4.97 5.13
N LEU A 64 14.95 3.69 5.46
CA LEU A 64 13.75 2.91 5.18
C LEU A 64 12.50 3.52 5.82
N ASN A 65 12.59 3.93 7.09
CA ASN A 65 11.48 4.56 7.80
C ASN A 65 11.09 5.91 7.18
N GLU A 66 12.08 6.74 6.85
CA GLU A 66 11.86 8.02 6.17
C GLU A 66 11.21 7.82 4.79
N THR A 67 11.70 6.85 4.03
CA THR A 67 11.16 6.49 2.69
C THR A 67 9.71 6.00 2.81
N HIS A 68 9.40 5.16 3.81
CA HIS A 68 8.02 4.74 4.07
C HIS A 68 7.10 5.93 4.39
N GLN A 69 7.58 6.88 5.19
CA GLN A 69 6.82 8.09 5.52
C GLN A 69 6.56 8.95 4.28
N CYS A 70 7.59 9.21 3.47
CA CYS A 70 7.47 9.93 2.19
C CYS A 70 6.47 9.25 1.25
N GLN A 71 6.57 7.93 1.08
CA GLN A 71 5.65 7.15 0.26
C GLN A 71 4.19 7.27 0.75
N TYR A 72 3.96 7.24 2.06
CA TYR A 72 2.64 7.37 2.64
C TYR A 72 2.04 8.77 2.40
N GLU A 73 2.83 9.83 2.61
CA GLU A 73 2.41 11.21 2.35
C GLU A 73 2.12 11.45 0.87
N LEU A 74 2.93 10.88 -0.02
CA LEU A 74 2.73 10.93 -1.46
C LEU A 74 1.42 10.25 -1.87
N PHE A 75 1.17 9.04 -1.34
CA PHE A 75 -0.08 8.33 -1.55
C PHE A 75 -1.29 9.15 -1.08
N GLU A 76 -1.25 9.70 0.14
CA GLU A 76 -2.30 10.54 0.70
C GLU A 76 -2.56 11.78 -0.17
N MET A 77 -1.50 12.45 -0.61
CA MET A 77 -1.60 13.60 -1.50
C MET A 77 -2.22 13.21 -2.85
N MET A 78 -1.77 12.11 -3.45
CA MET A 78 -2.32 11.61 -4.72
C MET A 78 -3.81 11.23 -4.58
N PHE A 79 -4.18 10.59 -3.47
CA PHE A 79 -5.56 10.24 -3.18
C PHE A 79 -6.42 11.51 -3.03
N ARG A 80 -6.00 12.50 -2.23
CA ARG A 80 -6.72 13.78 -2.06
C ARG A 80 -6.89 14.56 -3.37
N LYS A 81 -5.89 14.49 -4.26
CA LYS A 81 -5.94 15.10 -5.60
C LYS A 81 -6.72 14.25 -6.63
N GLY A 82 -7.31 13.12 -6.25
CA GLY A 82 -8.06 12.27 -7.18
C GLY A 82 -7.21 11.55 -8.24
N HIS A 83 -5.88 11.51 -8.04
CA HIS A 83 -4.95 10.81 -8.92
C HIS A 83 -4.83 9.31 -8.59
N TYR A 84 -5.24 8.92 -7.38
CA TYR A 84 -5.27 7.52 -6.95
C TYR A 84 -6.71 7.03 -6.74
N LYS A 85 -6.97 5.76 -7.08
CA LYS A 85 -8.23 5.08 -6.82
C LYS A 85 -7.98 3.86 -5.94
N LEU A 86 -8.91 3.60 -5.02
CA LEU A 86 -8.96 2.38 -4.24
C LEU A 86 -10.18 1.58 -4.68
N GLU A 87 -10.03 0.26 -4.69
CA GLU A 87 -11.13 -0.67 -4.93
C GLU A 87 -11.36 -1.39 -3.62
N ALA A 88 -12.53 -1.16 -3.01
CA ALA A 88 -12.97 -1.92 -1.86
C ALA A 88 -13.19 -3.37 -2.30
N GLU A 89 -12.81 -4.29 -1.42
CA GLU A 89 -13.03 -5.71 -1.68
C GLU A 89 -14.49 -6.08 -1.44
N GLU A 90 -14.98 -7.09 -2.16
CA GLU A 90 -16.33 -7.58 -2.01
C GLU A 90 -16.54 -8.21 -0.62
N GLN A 91 -17.61 -7.81 0.06
CA GLN A 91 -17.96 -8.34 1.39
C GLN A 91 -18.02 -9.87 1.41
N THR A 92 -18.54 -10.49 0.35
CA THR A 92 -18.61 -11.94 0.18
C THR A 92 -17.23 -12.61 0.24
N LYS A 93 -16.19 -12.01 -0.35
CA LYS A 93 -14.83 -12.55 -0.28
C LYS A 93 -14.21 -12.33 1.09
N LEU A 94 -14.50 -11.21 1.75
CA LEU A 94 -14.10 -10.98 3.14
C LEU A 94 -14.69 -12.07 4.06
N ASP A 95 -15.99 -12.35 3.91
CA ASP A 95 -16.70 -13.38 4.67
C ASP A 95 -16.12 -14.78 4.40
N GLN A 96 -15.81 -15.09 3.14
CA GLN A 96 -15.18 -16.36 2.75
C GLN A 96 -13.79 -16.52 3.37
N ALA A 97 -12.94 -15.49 3.27
CA ALA A 97 -11.61 -15.52 3.88
C ALA A 97 -11.71 -15.67 5.40
N PHE A 98 -12.60 -14.92 6.05
CA PHE A 98 -12.84 -15.04 7.49
C PHE A 98 -13.24 -16.46 7.90
N GLN A 99 -14.18 -17.07 7.18
CA GLN A 99 -14.60 -18.47 7.43
C GLN A 99 -13.45 -19.46 7.20
N GLN A 100 -12.68 -19.30 6.12
CA GLN A 100 -11.53 -20.16 5.82
C GLN A 100 -10.49 -20.14 6.95
N PHE A 101 -10.08 -18.95 7.40
CA PHE A 101 -9.09 -18.83 8.47
C PHE A 101 -9.66 -19.20 9.85
N SER A 102 -10.95 -18.94 10.10
CA SER A 102 -11.62 -19.42 11.31
C SER A 102 -11.62 -20.95 11.38
N ASN A 103 -11.80 -21.64 10.27
CA ASN A 103 -11.73 -23.10 10.21
C ASN A 103 -10.31 -23.63 10.48
N TYR A 104 -9.25 -22.89 10.14
CA TYR A 104 -7.87 -23.28 10.48
C TYR A 104 -7.60 -23.29 11.98
N SER A 105 -8.39 -22.59 12.80
CA SER A 105 -8.26 -22.67 14.25
C SER A 105 -8.43 -24.09 14.80
N THR A 106 -9.14 -24.95 14.08
CA THR A 106 -9.27 -26.39 14.43
C THR A 106 -7.96 -27.15 14.30
N GLN A 107 -6.98 -26.62 13.57
CA GLN A 107 -5.64 -27.22 13.40
C GLN A 107 -4.66 -26.75 14.47
N PHE A 108 -5.06 -25.87 15.38
CA PHE A 108 -4.17 -25.41 16.44
C PHE A 108 -3.85 -26.55 17.42
N PRO A 109 -2.58 -26.70 17.82
CA PRO A 109 -2.12 -27.81 18.66
C PRO A 109 -2.70 -27.78 20.07
N TYR A 110 -3.21 -26.63 20.53
CA TYR A 110 -3.80 -26.44 21.85
C TYR A 110 -5.22 -25.91 21.73
N GLN A 111 -6.18 -26.83 21.71
CA GLN A 111 -7.59 -26.50 21.85
C GLN A 111 -7.94 -26.52 23.34
N GLY A 112 -8.07 -25.34 23.97
CA GLY A 112 -8.75 -25.19 25.26
C GLY A 112 -8.18 -26.00 26.44
N THR A 113 -6.87 -26.07 26.62
CA THR A 113 -6.32 -26.54 27.90
C THR A 113 -6.45 -25.41 28.92
N THR A 114 -7.55 -25.42 29.68
CA THR A 114 -7.65 -24.67 30.93
C THR A 114 -6.48 -25.10 31.82
N ILE A 115 -5.51 -24.22 32.04
CA ILE A 115 -4.51 -24.43 33.08
C ILE A 115 -5.29 -24.38 34.41
N GLN A 116 -5.43 -25.54 35.05
CA GLN A 116 -5.94 -25.66 36.42
C GLN A 116 -4.93 -25.10 37.42
#